data_AF-A0A8S9XK11-F1
#
_entry.id   AF-A0A8S9XK11-F1
#
_cell.length_a   1.000
_cell.length_b   1.000
_cell.length_c   1.000
_cell.angle_alpha   90.00
_cell.angle_beta   90.00
_cell.angle_gamma   90.00
#
_symmetry.space_group_name_H-M   'P 1'
#
loop_
_entity.id
_entity.type
_entity.pdbx_description
1 polymer ?
#
loop_
_entity_poly.entity_id
_entity_poly.type
_entity_poly.pdbx_seq_one_letter_code
_entity_poly.pdbx_strand_id
1 'polypeptide(L)'
;MKFNKRLLPIKAHYFFQNGGSAPIAPFLAVIGKDLGFSATIVGLVLTAIPLTSLLVKPIVGALADKFRIHKSIFISLICSDLHPQITIATTKAADECFLTRLSVSTFTPASCLIECSNWQYFVGNGSSTNFTGTGLSAALKLSHNTTNKLIFDVLYFTSGDGELWNSSCTDSPQQFCDLMCSNPLLQEIIGKPTVNDAQVFSYAAFWMFAVCVLIARVATSCVNSLGDSICFKLLGDRPNDYGYQRMWGAAGWGLVAFITGVIVDKMSEGKFVKDFTAAYYLSAFLMIVDIVVASKLQCSVSAKSPNIFANVQKILTGNPRFLLFLVIIVFCGIFSALIWSFLFWFIEEVAAEDGCSDLSWVKTLDGLTLAVHCYLGEIPFFWISGWMLKHVGHAHCMTIVLLAFSVRFIAYYFLTSAWWICLLRL
;
A
#
# COMPACT_ATOMS: atom_id res chain seq x y z
N MET A 1 14.29 -31.04 -19.89
CA MET A 1 13.77 -29.68 -20.18
C MET A 1 14.89 -28.86 -20.81
N LYS A 2 14.87 -28.58 -22.13
CA LYS A 2 15.93 -27.78 -22.77
C LYS A 2 15.78 -26.31 -22.35
N PHE A 3 16.78 -25.75 -21.69
CA PHE A 3 16.76 -24.37 -21.20
C PHE A 3 16.77 -23.39 -22.38
N ASN A 4 15.63 -22.76 -22.67
CA ASN A 4 15.50 -21.85 -23.80
C ASN A 4 16.10 -20.48 -23.45
N LYS A 5 17.36 -20.26 -23.85
CA LYS A 5 18.11 -19.02 -23.61
C LYS A 5 17.42 -17.77 -24.18
N ARG A 6 16.54 -17.92 -25.19
CA ARG A 6 15.78 -16.80 -25.79
C ARG A 6 14.72 -16.22 -24.85
N LEU A 7 14.17 -17.03 -23.94
CA LEU A 7 13.14 -16.62 -22.98
C LEU A 7 13.73 -16.16 -21.64
N LEU A 8 15.05 -16.27 -21.45
CA LEU A 8 15.70 -15.86 -20.21
C LEU A 8 15.56 -14.35 -19.94
N PRO A 9 15.74 -13.45 -20.93
CA PRO A 9 15.60 -12.01 -20.69
C PRO A 9 14.20 -11.61 -20.25
N ILE A 10 13.14 -12.24 -20.78
CA ILE A 10 11.76 -11.90 -20.38
C ILE A 10 11.44 -12.40 -18.97
N LYS A 11 11.98 -13.57 -18.58
CA LYS A 11 11.85 -14.09 -17.20
C LYS A 11 12.57 -13.19 -16.20
N ALA A 12 13.80 -12.80 -16.52
CA ALA A 12 14.58 -11.87 -15.71
C ALA A 12 13.87 -10.51 -15.61
N HIS A 13 13.29 -10.00 -16.70
CA HIS A 13 12.52 -8.77 -16.66
C HIS A 13 11.32 -8.86 -15.72
N TYR A 14 10.51 -9.92 -15.81
CA TYR A 14 9.40 -10.09 -14.87
C TYR A 14 9.89 -10.11 -13.42
N PHE A 15 10.97 -10.82 -13.14
CA PHE A 15 11.55 -10.90 -11.79
C PHE A 15 12.03 -9.53 -11.29
N PHE A 16 12.84 -8.80 -12.06
CA PHE A 16 13.43 -7.54 -11.62
C PHE A 16 12.43 -6.38 -11.64
N GLN A 17 11.50 -6.32 -12.59
CA GLN A 17 10.46 -5.28 -12.61
C GLN A 17 9.47 -5.44 -11.44
N ASN A 18 8.97 -6.65 -11.20
CA ASN A 18 8.05 -6.90 -10.09
C ASN A 18 8.79 -6.84 -8.75
N GLY A 19 9.98 -7.45 -8.66
CA GLY A 19 10.84 -7.37 -7.50
C GLY A 19 11.26 -5.94 -7.19
N GLY A 20 11.60 -5.13 -8.19
CA GLY A 20 11.91 -3.71 -8.02
C GLY A 20 10.71 -2.90 -7.54
N SER A 21 9.48 -3.24 -7.94
CA SER A 21 8.29 -2.52 -7.46
C SER A 21 7.84 -2.92 -6.04
N ALA A 22 8.20 -4.12 -5.59
CA ALA A 22 7.73 -4.73 -4.35
C ALA A 22 8.13 -3.99 -3.04
N PRO A 23 9.29 -3.31 -2.93
CA PRO A 23 9.66 -2.58 -1.72
C PRO A 23 8.76 -1.39 -1.38
N ILE A 24 8.07 -0.81 -2.37
CA ILE A 24 7.34 0.45 -2.20
C ILE A 24 5.85 0.25 -2.43
N ALA A 25 5.47 -0.44 -3.52
CA ALA A 25 4.08 -0.50 -3.96
C ALA A 25 3.07 -1.04 -2.93
N PRO A 26 3.33 -2.14 -2.21
CA PRO A 26 2.38 -2.66 -1.23
C PRO A 26 2.41 -1.86 0.10
N PHE A 27 3.51 -1.17 0.40
CA PHE A 27 3.66 -0.31 1.58
C PHE A 27 3.12 1.11 1.35
N LEU A 28 2.70 1.47 0.14
CA LEU A 28 2.35 2.83 -0.23
C LEU A 28 1.22 3.43 0.63
N ALA A 29 0.21 2.63 0.96
CA ALA A 29 -0.88 3.10 1.81
C ALA A 29 -0.41 3.33 3.25
N VAL A 30 0.47 2.48 3.74
CA VAL A 30 1.12 2.59 5.05
C VAL A 30 2.07 3.79 5.09
N ILE A 31 2.84 4.05 4.03
CA ILE A 31 3.65 5.27 3.91
C ILE A 31 2.74 6.51 3.96
N GLY A 32 1.56 6.46 3.32
CA GLY A 32 0.55 7.52 3.43
C GLY A 32 0.04 7.71 4.86
N LYS A 33 -0.21 6.61 5.59
CA LYS A 33 -0.57 6.61 7.01
C LYS A 33 0.53 7.23 7.87
N ASP A 34 1.78 6.83 7.65
CA ASP A 34 2.97 7.32 8.37
C ASP A 34 3.22 8.81 8.11
N LEU A 35 2.80 9.33 6.94
CA LEU A 35 2.81 10.77 6.62
C LEU A 35 1.65 11.55 7.29
N GLY A 36 0.77 10.86 8.02
CA GLY A 36 -0.36 11.47 8.74
C GLY A 36 -1.62 11.67 7.90
N PHE A 37 -1.69 11.10 6.69
CA PHE A 37 -2.89 11.20 5.84
C PHE A 37 -3.98 10.20 6.29
N SER A 38 -5.24 10.63 6.20
CA SER A 38 -6.38 9.74 6.44
C SER A 38 -6.49 8.66 5.36
N ALA A 39 -7.11 7.52 5.71
CA ALA A 39 -7.39 6.43 4.77
C ALA A 39 -8.22 6.91 3.56
N THR A 40 -9.09 7.90 3.75
CA THR A 40 -9.89 8.53 2.68
C THR A 40 -9.00 9.19 1.65
N ILE A 41 -8.06 10.03 2.08
CA ILE A 41 -7.16 10.76 1.18
C ILE A 41 -6.22 9.81 0.45
N VAL A 42 -5.63 8.86 1.18
CA VAL A 42 -4.78 7.83 0.57
C VAL A 42 -5.58 7.01 -0.45
N GLY A 43 -6.82 6.62 -0.12
CA GLY A 43 -7.74 5.94 -1.03
C GLY A 43 -8.06 6.75 -2.30
N LEU A 44 -8.25 8.07 -2.18
CA LEU A 44 -8.46 8.95 -3.34
C LEU A 44 -7.24 8.99 -4.27
N VAL A 45 -6.03 9.13 -3.72
CA VAL A 45 -4.79 9.11 -4.51
C VAL A 45 -4.61 7.75 -5.20
N LEU A 46 -4.85 6.65 -4.49
CA LEU A 46 -4.75 5.30 -5.04
C LEU A 46 -5.81 5.03 -6.11
N THR A 47 -6.99 5.64 -6.03
CA THR A 47 -8.08 5.52 -7.03
C THR A 47 -7.77 6.28 -8.32
N ALA A 48 -7.00 7.37 -8.24
CA ALA A 48 -6.56 8.10 -9.44
C ALA A 48 -5.65 7.24 -10.34
N ILE A 49 -4.93 6.27 -9.78
CA ILE A 49 -4.02 5.37 -10.50
C ILE A 49 -4.76 4.52 -11.55
N PRO A 50 -5.75 3.66 -11.21
CA PRO A 50 -6.43 2.83 -12.18
C PRO A 50 -7.16 3.67 -13.24
N LEU A 51 -7.80 4.78 -12.86
CA LEU A 51 -8.49 5.69 -13.80
C LEU A 51 -7.54 6.28 -14.84
N THR A 52 -6.39 6.79 -14.38
CA THR A 52 -5.36 7.33 -15.28
C THR A 52 -4.76 6.22 -16.13
N SER A 53 -4.49 5.04 -15.54
CA SER A 53 -3.93 3.90 -16.28
C SER A 53 -4.86 3.38 -17.38
N LEU A 54 -6.18 3.46 -17.19
CA LEU A 54 -7.18 3.06 -18.18
C LEU A 54 -7.08 3.90 -19.45
N LEU A 55 -6.77 5.20 -19.31
CA LEU A 55 -6.61 6.13 -20.43
C LEU A 55 -5.20 6.07 -21.04
N VAL A 56 -4.17 5.98 -20.20
CA VAL A 56 -2.77 6.05 -20.64
C VAL A 56 -2.34 4.79 -21.40
N LYS A 57 -2.80 3.59 -20.97
CA LYS A 57 -2.39 2.32 -21.60
C LYS A 57 -2.71 2.24 -23.11
N PRO A 58 -3.94 2.53 -23.57
CA PRO A 58 -4.25 2.56 -25.00
C PRO A 58 -3.41 3.60 -25.77
N ILE A 59 -3.18 4.78 -25.17
CA ILE A 59 -2.40 5.85 -25.81
C ILE A 59 -0.95 5.41 -26.00
N VAL A 60 -0.31 4.89 -24.96
CA VAL A 60 1.06 4.38 -25.01
C VAL A 60 1.18 3.21 -25.99
N GLY A 61 0.21 2.28 -25.98
CA GLY A 61 0.15 1.20 -26.96
C GLY A 61 0.05 1.70 -28.39
N ALA A 62 -0.86 2.65 -28.66
CA ALA A 62 -1.05 3.24 -29.97
C ALA A 62 0.18 4.03 -30.45
N LEU A 63 0.86 4.77 -29.56
CA LEU A 63 2.12 5.46 -29.85
C LEU A 63 3.22 4.45 -30.20
N ALA A 64 3.34 3.37 -29.42
CA ALA A 64 4.33 2.34 -29.67
C ALA A 64 4.12 1.64 -31.02
N ASP A 65 2.88 1.35 -31.38
CA ASP A 65 2.52 0.78 -32.68
C ASP A 65 2.73 1.78 -33.84
N LYS A 66 2.35 3.05 -33.66
CA LYS A 66 2.46 4.09 -34.70
C LYS A 66 3.91 4.38 -35.08
N PHE A 67 4.78 4.53 -34.08
CA PHE A 67 6.17 4.90 -34.28
C PHE A 67 7.12 3.70 -34.37
N ARG A 68 6.64 2.47 -34.12
CA ARG A 68 7.45 1.22 -34.11
C ARG A 68 8.63 1.23 -33.12
N ILE A 69 8.60 2.11 -32.12
CA ILE A 69 9.65 2.31 -31.12
C ILE A 69 9.34 1.59 -29.80
N HIS A 70 8.78 0.38 -29.86
CA HIS A 70 8.37 -0.40 -28.68
C HIS A 70 9.45 -0.49 -27.61
N LYS A 71 10.70 -0.75 -28.01
CA LYS A 71 11.83 -0.88 -27.08
C LYS A 71 12.14 0.43 -26.35
N SER A 72 12.12 1.56 -27.06
CA SER A 72 12.42 2.87 -26.48
C SER A 72 11.32 3.31 -25.51
N ILE A 73 10.04 3.11 -25.88
CA ILE A 73 8.92 3.38 -24.98
C ILE A 73 8.97 2.47 -23.76
N PHE A 74 9.26 1.19 -23.94
CA PHE A 74 9.36 0.24 -22.83
C PHE A 74 10.44 0.64 -21.81
N ILE A 75 11.65 0.96 -22.28
CA ILE A 75 12.74 1.43 -21.42
C ILE A 75 12.39 2.79 -20.79
N SER A 76 11.80 3.72 -21.56
CA SER A 76 11.38 5.02 -21.04
C SER A 76 10.36 4.90 -19.91
N LEU A 77 9.45 3.91 -19.99
CA LEU A 77 8.47 3.65 -18.94
C LEU A 77 9.14 3.12 -17.67
N ILE A 78 10.10 2.20 -17.80
CA ILE A 78 10.88 1.69 -16.64
C ILE A 78 11.67 2.86 -16.00
N CYS A 79 12.28 3.73 -16.79
CA CYS A 79 12.94 4.93 -16.28
C CYS A 79 11.97 5.89 -15.57
N SER A 80 10.75 6.06 -16.10
CA SER A 80 9.72 6.90 -15.48
C SER A 80 9.14 6.31 -14.19
N ASP A 81 9.24 5.00 -13.99
CA ASP A 81 8.92 4.33 -12.73
C ASP A 81 10.02 4.56 -11.68
N LEU A 82 11.29 4.52 -12.12
CA LEU A 82 12.45 4.74 -11.25
C LEU A 82 12.57 6.19 -10.72
N HIS A 83 12.33 7.19 -11.59
CA HIS A 83 12.60 8.59 -11.25
C HIS A 83 11.84 9.09 -10.00
N PRO A 84 10.52 8.89 -9.85
CA PRO A 84 9.78 9.34 -8.68
C PRO A 84 10.22 8.65 -7.39
N GLN A 85 10.67 7.39 -7.46
CA GLN A 85 11.13 6.64 -6.28
C GLN A 85 12.42 7.23 -5.72
N ILE A 86 13.34 7.64 -6.60
CA ILE A 86 14.58 8.33 -6.20
C ILE A 86 14.26 9.71 -5.64
N THR A 87 13.34 10.46 -6.27
CA THR A 87 12.94 11.79 -5.78
C THR A 87 12.31 11.72 -4.39
N ILE A 88 11.47 10.73 -4.12
CA ILE A 88 10.88 10.55 -2.78
C ILE A 88 11.96 10.17 -1.75
N ALA A 89 12.92 9.32 -2.12
CA ALA A 89 14.03 8.97 -1.25
C ALA A 89 14.92 10.18 -0.89
N THR A 90 15.24 11.02 -1.87
CA THR A 90 16.12 12.18 -1.67
C THR A 90 15.43 13.36 -1.00
N THR A 91 14.12 13.54 -1.22
CA THR A 91 13.33 14.54 -0.49
C THR A 91 13.20 14.19 0.98
N LYS A 92 12.94 12.92 1.32
CA LYS A 92 12.95 12.45 2.71
C LYS A 92 14.33 12.62 3.37
N ALA A 93 15.42 12.36 2.63
CA ALA A 93 16.78 12.62 3.12
C ALA A 93 17.08 14.12 3.33
N ALA A 94 16.44 15.01 2.56
CA ALA A 94 16.53 16.46 2.77
C ALA A 94 15.74 16.92 4.00
N ASP A 95 14.58 16.30 4.28
CA ASP A 95 13.82 16.51 5.51
C ASP A 95 14.54 15.94 6.74
N GLU A 96 15.29 14.83 6.61
CA GLU A 96 16.17 14.33 7.67
C GLU A 96 17.28 15.35 8.01
N CYS A 97 17.78 16.13 7.04
CA CYS A 97 18.72 17.23 7.31
C CYS A 97 18.05 18.41 8.06
N PHE A 98 16.74 18.63 7.83
CA PHE A 98 15.93 19.59 8.58
C PHE A 98 15.64 19.09 10.01
N LEU A 99 15.36 17.80 10.19
CA LEU A 99 15.21 17.12 11.48
C LEU A 99 16.52 17.06 12.28
N THR A 100 17.67 16.89 11.61
CA THR A 100 18.98 16.88 12.27
C THR A 100 19.39 18.27 12.78
N ARG A 101 18.93 19.35 12.12
CA ARG A 101 19.06 20.73 12.65
C ARG A 101 18.13 21.06 13.81
N LEU A 102 17.06 20.29 14.03
CA LEU A 102 16.15 20.43 15.19
C LEU A 102 16.63 19.64 16.43
N SER A 103 17.66 18.80 16.30
CA SER A 103 18.24 18.04 17.42
C SER A 103 18.92 18.90 18.49
N VAL A 104 19.09 20.20 18.27
CA VAL A 104 19.64 21.13 19.28
C VAL A 104 18.95 22.49 19.17
N SER A 105 17.74 22.62 19.71
CA SER A 105 17.36 23.82 20.47
C SER A 105 15.99 23.66 21.16
N THR A 106 16.05 23.73 22.49
CA THR A 106 14.98 24.11 23.42
C THR A 106 13.78 23.17 23.57
N PHE A 107 13.85 22.33 24.61
CA PHE A 107 12.69 21.77 25.31
C PHE A 107 11.77 22.90 25.78
N THR A 108 10.59 23.01 25.17
CA THR A 108 9.47 23.83 25.66
C THR A 108 8.46 22.92 26.39
N PRO A 109 7.73 23.42 27.40
CA PRO A 109 6.69 22.64 28.06
C PRO A 109 5.56 22.33 27.07
N ALA A 110 5.39 21.05 26.72
CA ALA A 110 4.34 20.59 25.82
C ALA A 110 3.03 20.39 26.59
N SER A 111 1.95 21.01 26.11
CA SER A 111 0.57 20.77 26.57
C SER A 111 -0.22 19.98 25.51
N CYS A 112 -1.04 19.02 25.94
CA CYS A 112 -1.98 18.33 25.06
C CYS A 112 -3.42 18.54 25.52
N LEU A 113 -4.33 18.57 24.58
CA LEU A 113 -5.78 18.65 24.77
C LEU A 113 -6.37 17.29 24.41
N ILE A 114 -7.08 16.67 25.34
CA ILE A 114 -7.96 15.52 25.03
C ILE A 114 -9.35 16.07 24.74
N GLU A 115 -10.04 15.59 23.71
CA GLU A 115 -11.45 15.89 23.44
C GLU A 115 -12.27 14.59 23.34
N CYS A 116 -13.32 14.46 24.16
CA CYS A 116 -14.17 13.27 24.21
C CYS A 116 -15.61 13.62 23.80
N SER A 117 -16.17 12.90 22.82
CA SER A 117 -17.50 13.20 22.24
C SER A 117 -18.69 12.61 23.01
N ASN A 118 -18.48 11.59 23.86
CA ASN A 118 -19.51 11.01 24.74
C ASN A 118 -18.85 10.47 26.00
N TRP A 119 -19.02 11.09 27.17
CA TRP A 119 -18.36 10.64 28.40
C TRP A 119 -19.29 9.83 29.32
N GLN A 120 -18.73 8.92 30.12
CA GLN A 120 -19.45 8.12 31.12
C GLN A 120 -19.09 8.55 32.56
N TYR A 121 -20.11 8.49 33.43
CA TYR A 121 -20.19 8.71 34.88
C TYR A 121 -18.89 9.08 35.63
N PHE A 122 -18.84 10.31 36.16
CA PHE A 122 -17.88 10.74 37.18
C PHE A 122 -18.64 11.03 38.49
N VAL A 123 -18.20 10.42 39.59
CA VAL A 123 -18.70 10.75 40.94
C VAL A 123 -17.70 11.70 41.57
N GLY A 124 -18.04 12.99 41.60
CA GLY A 124 -17.28 13.99 42.34
C GLY A 124 -17.51 13.84 43.84
N ASN A 125 -16.46 14.00 44.63
CA ASN A 125 -16.53 13.87 46.09
C ASN A 125 -17.48 14.94 46.67
N GLY A 126 -18.68 14.53 47.08
CA GLY A 126 -19.60 15.33 47.89
C GLY A 126 -20.81 15.96 47.21
N SER A 127 -21.00 15.82 45.89
CA SER A 127 -22.30 16.14 45.28
C SER A 127 -22.63 15.19 44.13
N SER A 128 -23.69 14.41 44.34
CA SER A 128 -24.27 13.46 43.40
C SER A 128 -25.05 14.21 42.31
N THR A 129 -24.35 14.92 41.43
CA THR A 129 -24.95 15.43 40.19
C THR A 129 -24.43 14.62 39.03
N ASN A 130 -25.31 13.77 38.50
CA ASN A 130 -25.09 12.97 37.31
C ASN A 130 -24.99 13.92 36.12
N PHE A 131 -23.80 14.10 35.56
CA PHE A 131 -23.67 14.84 34.31
C PHE A 131 -23.52 13.87 33.15
N THR A 132 -24.28 14.17 32.09
CA THR A 132 -24.13 13.62 30.75
C THR A 132 -24.03 14.84 29.85
N GLY A 133 -22.86 15.08 29.26
CA GLY A 133 -22.61 16.28 28.45
C GLY A 133 -21.90 15.94 27.15
N THR A 134 -22.06 16.81 26.15
CA THR A 134 -21.31 16.74 24.88
C THR A 134 -20.05 17.61 25.01
N GLY A 135 -18.87 17.01 24.84
CA GLY A 135 -17.59 17.72 24.85
C GLY A 135 -17.00 17.88 26.25
N LEU A 136 -15.98 17.07 26.54
CA LEU A 136 -15.08 17.25 27.67
C LEU A 136 -13.68 17.48 27.10
N SER A 137 -13.02 18.58 27.48
CA SER A 137 -11.62 18.83 27.12
C SER A 137 -10.71 18.75 28.33
N ALA A 138 -9.56 18.09 28.24
CA ALA A 138 -8.60 18.01 29.34
C ALA A 138 -7.23 18.53 28.92
N ALA A 139 -6.66 19.44 29.70
CA ALA A 139 -5.30 19.91 29.49
C ALA A 139 -4.31 19.00 30.21
N LEU A 140 -3.36 18.43 29.45
CA LEU A 140 -2.33 17.53 29.93
C LEU A 140 -0.96 18.21 29.95
N LYS A 141 -0.14 17.89 30.95
CA LYS A 141 1.27 18.27 31.01
C LYS A 141 2.15 17.03 31.16
N LEU A 142 3.19 16.92 30.35
CA LEU A 142 4.15 15.82 30.48
C LEU A 142 4.93 15.95 31.80
N SER A 143 4.79 14.93 32.66
CA SER A 143 5.32 14.94 34.02
C SER A 143 6.56 14.07 34.20
N HIS A 144 6.60 12.89 33.55
CA HIS A 144 7.73 11.98 33.69
C HIS A 144 7.97 11.08 32.46
N ASN A 145 9.24 10.89 32.11
CA ASN A 145 9.71 9.92 31.12
C ASN A 145 10.37 8.75 31.85
N THR A 146 9.63 7.65 32.05
CA THR A 146 10.26 6.35 32.31
C THR A 146 10.51 5.68 30.97
N THR A 147 11.63 4.99 30.81
CA THR A 147 12.13 4.46 29.51
C THR A 147 11.11 3.68 28.66
N ASN A 148 10.00 3.22 29.26
CA ASN A 148 8.97 2.45 28.59
C ASN A 148 7.54 3.05 28.70
N LYS A 149 7.32 4.21 29.35
CA LYS A 149 5.98 4.83 29.52
C LYS A 149 6.05 6.36 29.60
N LEU A 150 5.21 7.02 28.82
CA LEU A 150 4.93 8.46 28.90
C LEU A 150 3.78 8.70 29.88
N ILE A 151 4.02 9.53 30.89
CA ILE A 151 3.01 9.89 31.90
C ILE A 151 2.63 11.36 31.72
N PHE A 152 1.34 11.59 31.49
CA PHE A 152 0.73 12.90 31.41
C PHE A 152 -0.06 13.21 32.68
N ASP A 153 0.28 14.31 33.33
CA ASP A 153 -0.53 14.85 34.43
C ASP A 153 -1.69 15.62 33.84
N VAL A 154 -2.91 15.28 34.28
CA VAL A 154 -4.11 16.05 33.94
C VAL A 154 -4.12 17.31 34.80
N LEU A 155 -4.07 18.48 34.16
CA LEU A 155 -4.09 19.77 34.83
C LEU A 155 -5.51 20.15 35.26
N TYR A 156 -6.46 20.09 34.33
CA TYR A 156 -7.85 20.45 34.55
C TYR A 156 -8.73 19.85 33.45
N PHE A 157 -10.01 19.64 33.78
CA PHE A 157 -11.08 19.34 32.83
C PHE A 157 -11.93 20.59 32.58
N THR A 158 -12.29 20.83 31.32
CA THR A 158 -13.29 21.81 30.90
C THR A 158 -14.50 21.09 30.31
N SER A 159 -15.67 21.31 30.90
CA SER A 159 -16.95 20.90 30.29
C SER A 159 -17.31 21.82 29.12
N GLY A 160 -18.22 21.40 28.23
CA GLY A 160 -18.75 22.23 27.13
C GLY A 160 -19.34 23.58 27.58
N ASP A 161 -19.68 23.73 28.86
CA ASP A 161 -20.16 24.97 29.47
C ASP A 161 -19.03 25.90 30.00
N GLY A 162 -17.75 25.51 29.89
CA GLY A 162 -16.59 26.32 30.24
C GLY A 162 -16.14 26.27 31.71
N GLU A 163 -16.77 25.45 32.55
CA GLU A 163 -16.37 25.29 33.97
C GLU A 163 -15.12 24.39 34.13
N LEU A 164 -14.22 24.80 35.01
CA LEU A 164 -12.93 24.14 35.32
C LEU A 164 -13.08 23.17 36.51
N TRP A 165 -12.63 21.92 36.34
CA TRP A 165 -12.72 20.88 37.37
C TRP A 165 -11.38 20.24 37.72
N ASN A 166 -11.11 20.07 39.03
CA ASN A 166 -9.98 19.33 39.58
C ASN A 166 -10.40 17.88 39.86
N SER A 167 -9.76 16.90 39.24
CA SER A 167 -10.17 15.50 39.34
C SER A 167 -9.48 14.75 40.48
N SER A 168 -10.27 14.03 41.28
CA SER A 168 -9.81 12.82 41.98
C SER A 168 -10.66 11.65 41.48
N CYS A 169 -10.05 10.66 40.83
CA CYS A 169 -10.77 9.50 40.31
C CYS A 169 -10.70 8.34 41.30
N THR A 170 -11.84 7.78 41.68
CA THR A 170 -11.91 6.55 42.51
C THR A 170 -11.88 5.26 41.67
N ASP A 171 -12.31 5.32 40.41
CA ASP A 171 -12.24 4.22 39.44
C ASP A 171 -11.66 4.71 38.11
N SER A 172 -10.98 3.83 37.36
CA SER A 172 -10.34 4.13 36.07
C SER A 172 -11.20 3.67 34.88
N PRO A 173 -12.17 4.47 34.39
CA PRO A 173 -12.89 4.15 33.17
C PRO A 173 -11.96 4.24 31.95
N GLN A 174 -12.06 3.27 31.04
CA GLN A 174 -11.40 3.32 29.73
C GLN A 174 -12.34 3.97 28.71
N GLN A 175 -11.87 4.97 27.98
CA GLN A 175 -12.64 5.66 26.97
C GLN A 175 -11.77 6.11 25.79
N PHE A 176 -12.36 6.12 24.59
CA PHE A 176 -11.75 6.62 23.37
C PHE A 176 -11.98 8.13 23.25
N CYS A 177 -10.90 8.90 23.15
CA CYS A 177 -10.92 10.34 22.98
C CYS A 177 -9.85 10.76 21.98
N ASP A 178 -10.04 11.91 21.34
CA ASP A 178 -9.07 12.49 20.42
C ASP A 178 -8.03 13.30 21.21
N LEU A 179 -6.75 13.16 20.86
CA LEU A 179 -5.66 13.87 21.54
C LEU A 179 -4.96 14.83 20.57
N MET A 180 -4.85 16.10 20.98
CA MET A 180 -4.20 17.19 20.26
C MET A 180 -3.08 17.81 21.09
N CYS A 181 -1.84 17.54 20.74
CA CYS A 181 -0.65 18.10 21.39
C CYS A 181 -0.13 19.35 20.68
N SER A 182 0.25 20.36 21.46
CA SER A 182 0.90 21.58 20.96
C SER A 182 2.32 21.34 20.44
N ASN A 183 2.95 20.25 20.85
CA ASN A 183 4.29 19.88 20.43
C ASN A 183 4.23 18.84 19.29
N PRO A 184 4.83 19.11 18.13
CA PRO A 184 4.77 18.23 16.96
C PRO A 184 5.42 16.85 17.20
N LEU A 185 6.51 16.79 17.98
CA LEU A 185 7.18 15.54 18.37
C LEU A 185 6.27 14.64 19.21
N LEU A 186 5.45 15.25 20.07
CA LEU A 186 4.54 14.53 20.95
C LEU A 186 3.29 14.06 20.21
N GLN A 187 2.81 14.85 19.25
CA GLN A 187 1.71 14.46 18.36
C GLN A 187 2.11 13.30 17.44
N GLU A 188 3.36 13.28 16.97
CA GLU A 188 3.93 12.18 16.19
C GLU A 188 3.98 10.87 17.01
N ILE A 189 4.23 10.96 18.32
CA ILE A 189 4.28 9.79 19.22
C ILE A 189 2.88 9.20 19.50
N ILE A 190 1.80 9.96 19.36
CA ILE A 190 0.44 9.58 19.85
C ILE A 190 -0.54 9.26 18.71
N GLY A 191 -0.05 9.17 17.47
CA GLY A 191 -0.80 9.22 16.21
C GLY A 191 -2.24 8.64 16.12
N LYS A 192 -3.17 9.55 15.81
CA LYS A 192 -4.19 9.49 14.72
C LYS A 192 -4.18 10.87 14.01
N PRO A 193 -4.69 11.00 12.76
CA PRO A 193 -4.07 11.79 11.68
C PRO A 193 -3.79 13.25 12.06
N THR A 194 -2.53 13.65 11.88
CA THR A 194 -1.96 14.96 12.23
C THR A 194 -2.48 16.12 11.39
N VAL A 195 -3.21 15.84 10.30
CA VAL A 195 -3.67 16.88 9.36
C VAL A 195 -5.15 16.71 9.08
N ASN A 196 -5.92 17.77 9.32
CA ASN A 196 -7.34 17.81 8.96
C ASN A 196 -7.48 17.65 7.44
N ASP A 197 -8.39 16.78 6.98
CA ASP A 197 -8.53 16.40 5.56
C ASP A 197 -8.66 17.62 4.63
N ALA A 198 -9.31 18.69 5.10
CA ALA A 198 -9.48 19.93 4.35
C ALA A 198 -8.15 20.70 4.11
N GLN A 199 -7.18 20.57 5.01
CA GLN A 199 -5.89 21.27 4.93
C GLN A 199 -4.86 20.50 4.11
N VAL A 200 -5.01 19.18 3.94
CA VAL A 200 -4.06 18.33 3.19
C VAL A 200 -3.86 18.82 1.75
N PHE A 201 -4.95 19.22 1.08
CA PHE A 201 -4.91 19.69 -0.32
C PHE A 201 -4.16 21.02 -0.50
N SER A 202 -3.92 21.77 0.58
CA SER A 202 -3.18 23.04 0.54
C SER A 202 -1.65 22.85 0.52
N TYR A 203 -1.15 21.70 0.96
CA TYR A 203 0.29 21.44 1.03
C TYR A 203 0.85 21.04 -0.34
N ALA A 204 1.88 21.75 -0.80
CA ALA A 204 2.58 21.41 -2.05
C ALA A 204 3.28 20.05 -1.97
N ALA A 205 3.76 19.64 -0.80
CA ALA A 205 4.39 18.34 -0.55
C ALA A 205 3.43 17.17 -0.85
N PHE A 206 2.14 17.31 -0.52
CA PHE A 206 1.12 16.32 -0.83
C PHE A 206 0.96 16.13 -2.34
N TRP A 207 0.84 17.22 -3.11
CA TRP A 207 0.72 17.14 -4.57
C TRP A 207 1.97 16.59 -5.23
N MET A 208 3.16 16.92 -4.73
CA MET A 208 4.41 16.32 -5.18
C MET A 208 4.41 14.81 -4.95
N PHE A 209 4.07 14.34 -3.75
CA PHE A 209 3.94 12.92 -3.43
C PHE A 209 2.90 12.23 -4.34
N ALA A 210 1.69 12.79 -4.43
CA ALA A 210 0.59 12.22 -5.21
C ALA A 210 0.93 12.12 -6.70
N VAL A 211 1.54 13.15 -7.29
CA VAL A 211 1.95 13.15 -8.71
C VAL A 211 3.10 12.16 -8.95
N CYS A 212 4.11 12.13 -8.07
CA CYS A 212 5.21 11.17 -8.14
C CYS A 212 4.70 9.72 -8.10
N VAL A 213 3.81 9.42 -7.15
CA VAL A 213 3.16 8.12 -7.01
C VAL A 213 2.32 7.80 -8.24
N LEU A 214 1.52 8.75 -8.73
CA LEU A 214 0.68 8.55 -9.91
C LEU A 214 1.52 8.19 -11.14
N ILE A 215 2.58 8.96 -11.42
CA ILE A 215 3.49 8.72 -12.55
C ILE A 215 4.13 7.35 -12.44
N ALA A 216 4.72 7.02 -11.28
CA ALA A 216 5.39 5.73 -11.08
C ALA A 216 4.43 4.56 -11.29
N ARG A 217 3.24 4.61 -10.67
CA ARG A 217 2.28 3.50 -10.71
C ARG A 217 1.61 3.34 -12.07
N VAL A 218 1.34 4.42 -12.78
CA VAL A 218 0.86 4.36 -14.17
C VAL A 218 1.95 3.79 -15.08
N ALA A 219 3.21 4.19 -14.89
CA ALA A 219 4.35 3.64 -15.62
C ALA A 219 4.49 2.13 -15.39
N THR A 220 4.54 1.66 -14.12
CA THR A 220 4.57 0.22 -13.79
C THR A 220 3.43 -0.54 -14.48
N SER A 221 2.22 0.03 -14.45
CA SER A 221 1.03 -0.58 -15.06
C SER A 221 1.15 -0.72 -16.58
N CYS A 222 1.77 0.26 -17.25
CA CYS A 222 2.06 0.20 -18.68
C CYS A 222 3.18 -0.78 -19.01
N VAL A 223 4.25 -0.83 -18.21
CA VAL A 223 5.34 -1.80 -18.35
C VAL A 223 4.81 -3.22 -18.26
N ASN A 224 3.96 -3.53 -17.28
CA ASN A 224 3.35 -4.85 -17.13
C ASN A 224 2.54 -5.26 -18.38
N SER A 225 1.66 -4.39 -18.88
CA SER A 225 0.83 -4.69 -20.05
C SER A 225 1.63 -4.83 -21.36
N LEU A 226 2.66 -4.00 -21.56
CA LEU A 226 3.55 -4.13 -22.71
C LEU A 226 4.45 -5.36 -22.59
N GLY A 227 4.93 -5.67 -21.39
CA GLY A 227 5.74 -6.84 -21.07
C GLY A 227 4.99 -8.13 -21.38
N ASP A 228 3.72 -8.22 -21.00
CA ASP A 228 2.84 -9.33 -21.35
C ASP A 228 2.67 -9.48 -22.86
N SER A 229 2.44 -8.37 -23.56
CA SER A 229 2.31 -8.35 -25.02
C SER A 229 3.60 -8.82 -25.71
N ILE A 230 4.78 -8.42 -25.21
CA ILE A 230 6.08 -8.89 -25.70
C ILE A 230 6.27 -10.37 -25.39
N CYS A 231 5.86 -10.83 -24.20
CA CYS A 231 5.96 -12.24 -23.79
C CYS A 231 5.15 -13.15 -24.73
N PHE A 232 3.90 -12.81 -25.02
CA PHE A 232 3.07 -13.57 -25.96
C PHE A 232 3.68 -13.66 -27.36
N LYS A 233 4.30 -12.58 -27.84
CA LYS A 233 5.01 -12.60 -29.14
C LYS A 233 6.25 -13.48 -29.12
N LEU A 234 7.01 -13.47 -28.02
CA LEU A 234 8.21 -14.31 -27.88
C LEU A 234 7.85 -15.80 -27.77
N LEU A 235 6.66 -16.11 -27.25
CA LEU A 235 6.14 -17.47 -27.14
C LEU A 235 5.62 -18.05 -28.46
N GLY A 236 5.18 -17.19 -29.39
CA GLY A 236 4.68 -17.62 -30.71
C GLY A 236 3.54 -18.65 -30.57
N ASP A 237 3.76 -19.86 -31.07
CA ASP A 237 2.75 -20.93 -31.12
C ASP A 237 2.44 -21.58 -29.76
N ARG A 238 3.07 -21.14 -28.65
CA ARG A 238 2.90 -21.73 -27.31
C ARG A 238 2.35 -20.75 -26.27
N PRO A 239 1.13 -20.19 -26.46
CA PRO A 239 0.55 -19.23 -25.50
C PRO A 239 0.26 -19.86 -24.13
N ASN A 240 0.02 -21.17 -24.08
CA ASN A 240 -0.21 -21.91 -22.82
C ASN A 240 0.98 -21.85 -21.86
N ASP A 241 2.19 -21.57 -22.37
CA ASP A 241 3.38 -21.49 -21.53
C ASP A 241 3.50 -20.13 -20.80
N TYR A 242 2.59 -19.17 -21.04
CA TYR A 242 2.65 -17.83 -20.42
C TYR A 242 2.78 -17.87 -18.90
N GLY A 243 2.05 -18.76 -18.21
CA GLY A 243 2.13 -18.92 -16.76
C GLY A 243 3.55 -19.23 -16.26
N TYR A 244 4.32 -20.03 -16.99
CA TYR A 244 5.73 -20.34 -16.67
C TYR A 244 6.67 -19.14 -16.75
N GLN A 245 6.27 -18.12 -17.52
CA GLN A 245 7.06 -16.91 -17.69
C GLN A 245 6.65 -15.90 -16.62
N ARG A 246 5.34 -15.77 -16.38
CA ARG A 246 4.78 -14.83 -15.42
C ARG A 246 5.08 -15.17 -13.95
N MET A 247 5.22 -16.46 -13.62
CA MET A 247 5.57 -16.92 -12.26
C MET A 247 6.89 -16.32 -11.74
N TRP A 248 7.84 -16.00 -12.63
CA TRP A 248 9.10 -15.34 -12.22
C TRP A 248 8.86 -13.93 -11.67
N GLY A 249 7.80 -13.26 -12.11
CA GLY A 249 7.38 -11.99 -11.53
C GLY A 249 6.83 -12.14 -10.12
N ALA A 250 6.00 -13.16 -9.87
CA ALA A 250 5.50 -13.48 -8.53
C ALA A 250 6.65 -13.86 -7.58
N ALA A 251 7.61 -14.65 -8.06
CA ALA A 251 8.80 -15.01 -7.28
C ALA A 251 9.63 -13.77 -6.88
N GLY A 252 9.87 -12.85 -7.82
CA GLY A 252 10.55 -11.59 -7.53
C GLY A 252 9.77 -10.71 -6.54
N TRP A 253 8.46 -10.58 -6.75
CA TRP A 253 7.57 -9.79 -5.90
C TRP A 253 7.58 -10.27 -4.45
N GLY A 254 7.36 -11.57 -4.22
CA GLY A 254 7.31 -12.16 -2.88
C GLY A 254 8.66 -12.12 -2.17
N LEU A 255 9.76 -12.50 -2.87
CA LEU A 255 11.09 -12.55 -2.28
C LEU A 255 11.57 -11.15 -1.86
N VAL A 256 11.45 -10.18 -2.75
CA VAL A 256 11.95 -8.83 -2.49
C VAL A 256 11.09 -8.11 -1.45
N ALA A 257 9.77 -8.35 -1.42
CA ALA A 257 8.90 -7.81 -0.36
C ALA A 257 9.32 -8.31 1.03
N PHE A 258 9.62 -9.60 1.17
CA PHE A 258 10.11 -10.16 2.43
C PHE A 258 11.46 -9.57 2.84
N ILE A 259 12.43 -9.51 1.91
CA ILE A 259 13.73 -8.87 2.15
C ILE A 259 13.55 -7.42 2.58
N THR A 260 12.64 -6.68 1.93
CA THR A 260 12.35 -5.28 2.27
C THR A 260 11.80 -5.16 3.68
N GLY A 261 10.82 -6.00 4.05
CA GLY A 261 10.26 -6.00 5.41
C GLY A 261 11.32 -6.17 6.49
N VAL A 262 12.23 -7.14 6.31
CA VAL A 262 13.35 -7.39 7.23
C VAL A 262 14.33 -6.22 7.28
N ILE A 263 14.68 -5.64 6.14
CA ILE A 263 15.62 -4.50 6.08
C ILE A 263 15.02 -3.27 6.77
N VAL A 264 13.76 -2.95 6.47
CA VAL A 264 13.07 -1.79 7.05
C VAL A 264 12.94 -1.95 8.56
N ASP A 265 12.56 -3.14 9.05
CA ASP A 265 12.46 -3.37 10.49
C ASP A 265 13.80 -3.24 11.21
N LYS A 266 14.87 -3.86 10.68
CA LYS A 266 16.22 -3.76 11.26
C LYS A 266 16.78 -2.34 11.24
N MET A 267 16.59 -1.61 10.14
CA MET A 267 17.09 -0.23 10.03
C MET A 267 16.25 0.78 10.81
N SER A 268 15.06 0.38 11.24
CA SER A 268 14.18 1.17 12.09
C SER A 268 14.28 0.80 13.57
N GLU A 269 15.22 -0.05 13.97
CA GLU A 269 15.46 -0.34 15.39
C GLU A 269 15.82 0.94 16.14
N GLY A 270 15.01 1.30 17.14
CA GLY A 270 15.18 2.52 17.93
C GLY A 270 14.61 3.80 17.30
N LYS A 271 13.97 3.73 16.12
CA LYS A 271 13.22 4.85 15.53
C LYS A 271 11.72 4.67 15.78
N PHE A 272 11.01 5.77 16.09
CA PHE A 272 9.54 5.76 16.26
C PHE A 272 8.79 5.61 14.92
N VAL A 273 9.33 6.19 13.85
CA VAL A 273 8.81 6.04 12.48
C VAL A 273 9.71 5.12 11.68
N LYS A 274 9.10 4.22 10.89
CA LYS A 274 9.82 3.25 10.08
C LYS A 274 10.53 3.94 8.91
N ASP A 275 11.80 3.60 8.75
CA ASP A 275 12.66 4.16 7.73
C ASP A 275 12.66 3.32 6.45
N PHE A 276 11.92 3.79 5.45
CA PHE A 276 11.84 3.18 4.12
C PHE A 276 13.00 3.57 3.18
N THR A 277 13.97 4.38 3.61
CA THR A 277 15.06 4.87 2.75
C THR A 277 15.83 3.73 2.08
N ALA A 278 16.12 2.66 2.83
CA ALA A 278 16.79 1.47 2.28
C ALA A 278 15.91 0.69 1.28
N ALA A 279 14.59 0.70 1.46
CA ALA A 279 13.65 0.10 0.52
C ALA A 279 13.69 0.83 -0.83
N TYR A 280 13.79 2.17 -0.83
CA TYR A 280 13.95 2.95 -2.06
C TYR A 280 15.26 2.66 -2.78
N TYR A 281 16.38 2.53 -2.05
CA TYR A 281 17.67 2.18 -2.67
C TYR A 281 17.67 0.75 -3.24
N LEU A 282 17.07 -0.21 -2.52
CA LEU A 282 16.90 -1.58 -3.02
C LEU A 282 16.05 -1.61 -4.29
N SER A 283 14.92 -0.89 -4.29
CA SER A 283 14.05 -0.71 -5.44
C SER A 283 14.82 -0.13 -6.64
N ALA A 284 15.57 0.96 -6.42
CA ALA A 284 16.35 1.61 -7.46
C ALA A 284 17.42 0.69 -8.07
N PHE A 285 18.13 -0.08 -7.23
CA PHE A 285 19.11 -1.06 -7.70
C PHE A 285 18.47 -2.11 -8.62
N LEU A 286 17.35 -2.71 -8.21
CA LEU A 286 16.66 -3.74 -8.99
C LEU A 286 16.09 -3.18 -10.30
N MET A 287 15.56 -1.96 -10.30
CA MET A 287 15.07 -1.29 -11.50
C MET A 287 16.21 -0.97 -12.49
N ILE A 288 17.39 -0.57 -12.01
CA ILE A 288 18.57 -0.37 -12.87
C ILE A 288 18.98 -1.68 -13.54
N VAL A 289 18.99 -2.78 -12.77
CA VAL A 289 19.24 -4.11 -13.33
C VAL A 289 18.17 -4.48 -14.37
N ASP A 290 16.90 -4.16 -14.11
CA ASP A 290 15.83 -4.38 -15.08
C ASP A 290 16.03 -3.60 -16.37
N ILE A 291 16.46 -2.33 -16.31
CA ILE A 291 16.77 -1.52 -17.51
C ILE A 291 17.84 -2.22 -18.36
N VAL A 292 18.88 -2.78 -17.73
CA VAL A 292 19.93 -3.52 -18.44
C VAL A 292 19.38 -4.79 -19.08
N VAL A 293 18.48 -5.51 -18.40
CA VAL A 293 17.82 -6.71 -18.94
C VAL A 293 16.86 -6.36 -20.09
N ALA A 294 16.04 -5.32 -19.91
CA ALA A 294 15.13 -4.76 -20.91
C ALA A 294 15.87 -4.28 -22.17
N SER A 295 17.09 -3.76 -22.03
CA SER A 295 17.93 -3.40 -23.17
C SER A 295 18.32 -4.62 -24.03
N LYS A 296 18.30 -5.83 -23.48
CA LYS A 296 18.62 -7.08 -24.19
C LYS A 296 17.39 -7.78 -24.76
N LEU A 297 16.17 -7.29 -24.44
CA LEU A 297 14.93 -7.85 -24.97
C LEU A 297 14.73 -7.50 -26.45
N GLN A 298 14.44 -8.53 -27.25
CA GLN A 298 14.07 -8.37 -28.65
C GLN A 298 12.59 -7.98 -28.72
N CYS A 299 12.32 -6.67 -28.74
CA CYS A 299 10.97 -6.16 -28.95
C CYS A 299 10.63 -6.24 -30.45
N SER A 300 9.82 -7.22 -30.86
CA SER A 300 9.31 -7.31 -32.23
C SER A 300 8.06 -6.42 -32.39
N VAL A 301 8.04 -5.68 -33.51
CA VAL A 301 6.96 -4.74 -33.86
C VAL A 301 5.62 -5.45 -33.93
N SER A 302 4.58 -4.88 -33.33
CA SER A 302 3.21 -5.40 -33.45
C SER A 302 2.67 -5.19 -34.85
N ALA A 303 1.97 -6.20 -35.39
CA ALA A 303 1.13 -5.98 -36.57
C ALA A 303 0.00 -5.02 -36.19
N LYS A 304 -0.20 -3.99 -36.99
CA LYS A 304 -1.25 -2.98 -36.80
C LYS A 304 -2.62 -3.66 -36.87
N SER A 305 -3.41 -3.63 -35.80
CA SER A 305 -4.83 -4.00 -35.90
C SER A 305 -5.63 -2.77 -36.34
N PRO A 306 -6.29 -2.78 -37.52
CA PRO A 306 -7.17 -1.70 -37.90
C PRO A 306 -8.46 -1.78 -37.06
N ASN A 307 -8.89 -0.62 -36.54
CA ASN A 307 -10.20 -0.37 -35.93
C ASN A 307 -10.51 -1.13 -34.61
N ILE A 308 -9.64 -1.00 -33.61
CA ILE A 308 -9.85 -1.57 -32.25
C ILE A 308 -11.20 -1.14 -31.66
N PHE A 309 -11.53 0.16 -31.67
CA PHE A 309 -12.75 0.67 -31.03
C PHE A 309 -14.04 0.14 -31.66
N ALA A 310 -14.11 0.06 -33.00
CA ALA A 310 -15.27 -0.49 -33.68
C ALA A 310 -15.44 -2.00 -33.42
N ASN A 311 -14.33 -2.74 -33.34
CA ASN A 311 -14.35 -4.17 -33.00
C ASN A 311 -14.79 -4.39 -31.54
N VAL A 312 -14.29 -3.59 -30.60
CA VAL A 312 -14.71 -3.65 -29.19
C VAL A 312 -16.18 -3.33 -29.05
N GLN A 313 -16.67 -2.26 -29.69
CA GLN A 313 -18.09 -1.89 -29.66
C GLN A 313 -18.98 -3.02 -30.18
N LYS A 314 -18.62 -3.63 -31.31
CA LYS A 314 -19.38 -4.73 -31.91
C LYS A 314 -19.43 -5.96 -30.99
N ILE A 315 -18.35 -6.27 -30.29
CA ILE A 315 -18.30 -7.37 -29.32
C ILE A 315 -19.16 -7.04 -28.09
N LEU A 316 -19.12 -5.80 -27.61
CA LEU A 316 -19.85 -5.34 -26.43
C LEU A 316 -21.37 -5.38 -26.63
N THR A 317 -21.85 -4.94 -27.79
CA THR A 317 -23.29 -4.97 -28.13
C THR A 317 -23.76 -6.32 -28.68
N GLY A 318 -22.83 -7.16 -29.18
CA GLY A 318 -23.17 -8.40 -29.87
C GLY A 318 -23.36 -9.62 -28.99
N ASN A 319 -22.86 -9.64 -27.75
CA ASN A 319 -22.90 -10.83 -26.91
C ASN A 319 -23.22 -10.52 -25.43
N PRO A 320 -24.44 -10.80 -24.93
CA PRO A 320 -24.83 -10.52 -23.54
C PRO A 320 -24.00 -11.33 -22.52
N ARG A 321 -23.47 -12.51 -22.91
CA ARG A 321 -22.59 -13.30 -22.03
C ARG A 321 -21.25 -12.60 -21.78
N PHE A 322 -20.76 -11.84 -22.76
CA PHE A 322 -19.54 -11.05 -22.63
C PHE A 322 -19.76 -9.85 -21.69
N LEU A 323 -20.94 -9.23 -21.73
CA LEU A 323 -21.31 -8.16 -20.80
C LEU A 323 -21.33 -8.68 -19.35
N LEU A 324 -21.94 -9.84 -19.11
CA LEU A 324 -21.96 -10.48 -17.79
C LEU A 324 -20.54 -10.76 -17.28
N PHE A 325 -19.66 -11.25 -18.16
CA PHE A 325 -18.26 -11.48 -17.84
C PHE A 325 -17.52 -10.19 -17.44
N LEU A 326 -17.78 -9.06 -18.12
CA LEU A 326 -17.21 -7.77 -17.75
C LEU A 326 -17.68 -7.30 -16.37
N VAL A 327 -18.96 -7.46 -16.06
CA VAL A 327 -19.50 -7.12 -14.73
C VAL A 327 -18.78 -7.92 -13.63
N ILE A 328 -18.61 -9.24 -13.82
CA ILE A 328 -17.88 -10.09 -12.87
C ILE A 328 -16.44 -9.60 -12.68
N ILE A 329 -15.75 -9.22 -13.76
CA ILE A 329 -14.38 -8.70 -13.68
C ILE A 329 -14.31 -7.38 -12.91
N VAL A 330 -15.31 -6.49 -13.07
CA VAL A 330 -15.38 -5.24 -12.30
C VAL A 330 -15.47 -5.53 -10.81
N PHE A 331 -16.35 -6.44 -10.39
CA PHE A 331 -16.47 -6.84 -8.98
C PHE A 331 -15.19 -7.49 -8.45
N CYS A 332 -14.60 -8.44 -9.18
CA CYS A 332 -13.30 -9.02 -8.81
C CYS A 332 -12.21 -7.95 -8.69
N GLY A 333 -12.23 -6.94 -9.57
CA GLY A 333 -11.32 -5.81 -9.54
C GLY A 333 -11.47 -4.94 -8.28
N ILE A 334 -12.71 -4.64 -7.88
CA ILE A 334 -13.00 -3.86 -6.67
C ILE A 334 -12.49 -4.58 -5.42
N PHE A 335 -12.81 -5.87 -5.27
CA PHE A 335 -12.38 -6.66 -4.11
C PHE A 335 -10.86 -6.83 -4.07
N SER A 336 -10.24 -7.09 -5.22
CA SER A 336 -8.79 -7.17 -5.34
C SER A 336 -8.12 -5.83 -5.00
N ALA A 337 -8.68 -4.70 -5.46
CA ALA A 337 -8.15 -3.37 -5.17
C ALA A 337 -8.16 -3.06 -3.66
N LEU A 338 -9.26 -3.35 -2.96
CA LEU A 338 -9.35 -3.17 -1.51
C LEU A 338 -8.23 -3.91 -0.78
N ILE A 339 -8.01 -5.18 -1.14
CA ILE A 339 -6.96 -6.01 -0.56
C ILE A 339 -5.57 -5.47 -0.91
N TRP A 340 -5.31 -5.11 -2.16
CA TRP A 340 -4.00 -4.61 -2.59
C TRP A 340 -3.66 -3.24 -2.00
N SER A 341 -4.67 -2.41 -1.71
CA SER A 341 -4.47 -1.06 -1.19
C SER A 341 -4.39 -1.01 0.33
N PHE A 342 -5.25 -1.72 1.06
CA PHE A 342 -5.40 -1.52 2.51
C PHE A 342 -4.99 -2.71 3.37
N LEU A 343 -4.58 -3.84 2.80
CA LEU A 343 -4.28 -5.03 3.62
C LEU A 343 -3.09 -4.82 4.57
N PHE A 344 -2.00 -4.17 4.15
CA PHE A 344 -0.88 -3.89 5.06
C PHE A 344 -1.29 -2.91 6.17
N TRP A 345 -2.08 -1.89 5.82
CA TRP A 345 -2.66 -0.98 6.80
C TRP A 345 -3.49 -1.74 7.84
N PHE A 346 -4.35 -2.66 7.40
CA PHE A 346 -5.16 -3.50 8.27
C PHE A 346 -4.32 -4.44 9.15
N ILE A 347 -3.27 -5.06 8.62
CA ILE A 347 -2.36 -5.92 9.41
C ILE A 347 -1.75 -5.13 10.57
N GLU A 348 -1.31 -3.90 10.33
CA GLU A 348 -0.73 -3.05 11.37
C GLU A 348 -1.73 -2.63 12.45
N GLU A 349 -2.99 -2.37 12.07
CA GLU A 349 -4.05 -2.05 13.03
C GLU A 349 -4.37 -3.25 13.92
N VAL A 350 -4.53 -4.44 13.33
CA VAL A 350 -4.73 -5.68 14.09
C VAL A 350 -3.53 -5.98 14.99
N ALA A 351 -2.30 -5.78 14.50
CA ALA A 351 -1.09 -5.98 15.30
C ALA A 351 -0.97 -4.96 16.46
N ALA A 352 -1.50 -3.75 16.30
CA ALA A 352 -1.54 -2.74 17.36
C ALA A 352 -2.60 -3.05 18.43
N GLU A 353 -3.74 -3.62 18.04
CA GLU A 353 -4.83 -4.01 18.95
C GLU A 353 -4.52 -5.26 19.78
N ASP A 354 -3.72 -6.19 19.26
CA ASP A 354 -3.37 -7.47 19.91
C ASP A 354 -2.52 -7.32 21.21
N GLY A 355 -2.03 -6.10 21.52
CA GLY A 355 -1.49 -5.72 22.82
C GLY A 355 0.02 -5.98 23.03
N CYS A 356 0.76 -4.90 23.30
CA CYS A 356 2.09 -4.89 23.97
C CYS A 356 3.24 -5.71 23.34
N SER A 357 3.16 -6.16 22.09
CA SER A 357 4.36 -6.59 21.36
C SER A 357 4.99 -5.39 20.65
N ASP A 358 6.31 -5.23 20.76
CA ASP A 358 7.04 -4.24 19.97
C ASP A 358 6.62 -4.36 18.49
N LEU A 359 6.11 -3.28 17.88
CA LEU A 359 5.84 -3.17 16.42
C LEU A 359 7.13 -3.24 15.59
N SER A 360 8.22 -3.72 16.19
CA SER A 360 9.55 -3.86 15.61
C SER A 360 9.56 -4.81 14.43
N TRP A 361 8.67 -5.82 14.39
CA TRP A 361 8.64 -6.88 13.37
C TRP A 361 7.46 -6.77 12.37
N VAL A 362 6.67 -5.71 12.45
CA VAL A 362 5.41 -5.61 11.69
C VAL A 362 5.63 -5.54 10.17
N LYS A 363 6.69 -4.87 9.68
CA LYS A 363 6.95 -4.80 8.23
C LYS A 363 7.50 -6.13 7.70
N THR A 364 8.21 -6.89 8.54
CA THR A 364 8.64 -8.26 8.26
C THR A 364 7.44 -9.17 8.13
N LEU A 365 6.42 -9.01 8.98
CA LEU A 365 5.15 -9.74 8.84
C LEU A 365 4.47 -9.40 7.52
N ASP A 366 4.36 -8.12 7.15
CA ASP A 366 3.77 -7.71 5.87
C ASP A 366 4.48 -8.36 4.66
N GLY A 367 5.81 -8.28 4.65
CA GLY A 367 6.65 -8.89 3.62
C GLY A 367 6.55 -10.41 3.59
N LEU A 368 6.50 -11.07 4.75
CA LEU A 368 6.34 -12.51 4.87
C LEU A 368 4.98 -12.96 4.37
N THR A 369 3.91 -12.25 4.73
CA THR A 369 2.55 -12.53 4.30
C THR A 369 2.47 -12.49 2.77
N LEU A 370 3.15 -11.53 2.15
CA LEU A 370 3.23 -11.42 0.69
C LEU A 370 4.10 -12.52 0.05
N ALA A 371 5.19 -12.92 0.69
CA ALA A 371 6.00 -14.05 0.23
C ALA A 371 5.20 -15.36 0.28
N VAL A 372 4.49 -15.63 1.38
CA VAL A 372 3.62 -16.81 1.51
C VAL A 372 2.56 -16.83 0.41
N HIS A 373 1.90 -15.70 0.16
CA HIS A 373 0.94 -15.56 -0.93
C HIS A 373 1.54 -15.91 -2.30
N CYS A 374 2.71 -15.37 -2.63
CA CYS A 374 3.34 -15.61 -3.93
C CYS A 374 3.86 -17.04 -4.09
N TYR A 375 4.52 -17.59 -3.06
CA TYR A 375 5.18 -18.90 -3.15
C TYR A 375 4.24 -20.09 -2.94
N LEU A 376 3.27 -19.97 -2.04
CA LEU A 376 2.33 -21.06 -1.75
C LEU A 376 1.01 -20.95 -2.52
N GLY A 377 0.58 -19.72 -2.83
CA GLY A 377 -0.60 -19.47 -3.64
C GLY A 377 -0.23 -19.29 -5.12
N GLU A 378 0.25 -18.11 -5.47
CA GLU A 378 0.32 -17.64 -6.87
C GLU A 378 1.14 -18.56 -7.79
N ILE A 379 2.35 -18.98 -7.38
CA ILE A 379 3.25 -19.80 -8.22
C ILE A 379 2.66 -21.18 -8.53
N PRO A 380 2.18 -21.99 -7.56
CA PRO A 380 1.51 -23.26 -7.85
C PRO A 380 0.29 -23.11 -8.77
N PHE A 381 -0.55 -22.10 -8.52
CA PHE A 381 -1.73 -21.86 -9.36
C PHE A 381 -1.36 -21.43 -10.79
N PHE A 382 -0.30 -20.64 -10.98
CA PHE A 382 0.20 -20.33 -12.33
C PHE A 382 0.72 -21.56 -13.05
N TRP A 383 1.38 -22.48 -12.33
CA TRP A 383 1.89 -23.70 -12.92
C TRP A 383 0.76 -24.63 -13.40
N ILE A 384 -0.32 -24.74 -12.62
CA ILE A 384 -1.46 -25.63 -12.89
C ILE A 384 -2.54 -24.94 -13.75
N SER A 385 -2.42 -23.62 -14.00
CA SER A 385 -3.44 -22.80 -14.68
C SER A 385 -3.95 -23.39 -16.00
N GLY A 386 -3.06 -23.90 -16.86
CA GLY A 386 -3.44 -24.51 -18.14
C GLY A 386 -4.28 -25.78 -17.98
N TRP A 387 -4.01 -26.59 -16.95
CA TRP A 387 -4.81 -27.77 -16.63
C TRP A 387 -6.20 -27.38 -16.10
N MET A 388 -6.25 -26.39 -15.20
CA MET A 388 -7.48 -25.89 -14.59
C MET A 388 -8.42 -25.29 -15.64
N LEU A 389 -7.92 -24.45 -16.54
CA LEU A 389 -8.71 -23.84 -17.61
C LEU A 389 -9.29 -24.88 -18.57
N LYS A 390 -8.56 -25.98 -18.82
CA LYS A 390 -8.99 -27.06 -19.70
C LYS A 390 -10.06 -27.96 -19.07
N HIS A 391 -9.96 -28.27 -17.77
CA HIS A 391 -10.86 -29.23 -17.11
C HIS A 391 -12.05 -28.58 -16.41
N VAL A 392 -11.85 -27.47 -15.70
CA VAL A 392 -12.90 -26.79 -14.92
C VAL A 392 -13.73 -25.85 -15.82
N GLY A 393 -13.07 -25.29 -16.83
CA GLY A 393 -13.67 -24.35 -17.77
C GLY A 393 -13.73 -22.92 -17.23
N HIS A 394 -13.59 -21.95 -18.15
CA HIS A 394 -13.42 -20.53 -17.83
C HIS A 394 -14.53 -19.94 -16.95
N ALA A 395 -15.80 -20.33 -17.17
CA ALA A 395 -16.94 -19.79 -16.43
C ALA A 395 -16.96 -20.25 -14.96
N HIS A 396 -16.74 -21.55 -14.70
CA HIS A 396 -16.71 -22.08 -13.34
C HIS A 396 -15.52 -21.55 -12.55
N CYS A 397 -14.36 -21.37 -13.19
CA CYS A 397 -13.21 -20.73 -12.56
C CYS A 397 -13.56 -19.34 -12.01
N MET A 398 -14.33 -18.53 -12.76
CA MET A 398 -14.73 -17.20 -12.30
C MET A 398 -15.66 -17.25 -11.08
N THR A 399 -16.60 -18.19 -11.04
CA THR A 399 -17.48 -18.38 -9.87
C THR A 399 -16.70 -18.81 -8.63
N ILE A 400 -15.72 -19.71 -8.78
CA ILE A 400 -14.84 -20.16 -7.69
C ILE A 400 -14.06 -18.97 -7.10
N VAL A 401 -13.57 -18.06 -7.94
CA VAL A 401 -12.86 -16.85 -7.48
C VAL A 401 -13.75 -15.95 -6.61
N LEU A 402 -15.01 -15.73 -7.01
CA LEU A 402 -15.95 -14.93 -6.22
C LEU A 402 -16.28 -15.57 -4.86
N LEU A 403 -16.45 -16.90 -4.83
CA LEU A 403 -16.63 -17.65 -3.59
C LEU A 403 -15.39 -17.53 -2.69
N ALA A 404 -14.19 -17.64 -3.26
CA ALA A 404 -12.94 -17.49 -2.51
C ALA A 404 -12.80 -16.09 -1.89
N PHE A 405 -13.16 -15.02 -2.61
CA PHE A 405 -13.20 -13.67 -2.04
C PHE A 405 -14.17 -13.57 -0.86
N SER A 406 -15.36 -14.17 -0.99
CA SER A 406 -16.38 -14.15 0.06
C SER A 406 -15.89 -14.83 1.34
N VAL A 407 -15.32 -16.03 1.22
CA VAL A 407 -14.72 -16.77 2.35
C VAL A 407 -13.59 -15.95 2.99
N ARG A 408 -12.75 -15.31 2.16
CA ARG A 408 -11.62 -14.51 2.63
C ARG A 408 -12.05 -13.29 3.44
N PHE A 409 -13.04 -12.53 3.00
CA PHE A 409 -13.54 -11.38 3.76
C PHE A 409 -14.20 -11.80 5.08
N ILE A 410 -14.92 -12.92 5.09
CA ILE A 410 -15.47 -13.49 6.33
C ILE A 410 -14.34 -13.88 7.28
N ALA A 411 -13.27 -14.48 6.78
CA ALA A 411 -12.13 -14.83 7.62
C ALA A 411 -11.40 -13.58 8.18
N TYR A 412 -11.30 -12.50 7.39
CA TYR A 412 -10.78 -11.20 7.85
C TYR A 412 -11.60 -10.57 8.96
N TYR A 413 -12.91 -10.83 9.00
CA TYR A 413 -13.77 -10.34 10.07
C TYR A 413 -13.54 -11.07 11.42
N PHE A 414 -13.21 -12.36 11.40
CA PHE A 414 -12.99 -13.15 12.62
C PHE A 414 -11.53 -13.17 13.10
N LEU A 415 -10.66 -12.40 12.45
CA LEU A 415 -9.24 -12.36 12.76
C LEU A 415 -8.98 -11.63 14.08
N THR A 416 -8.55 -12.37 15.08
CA THR A 416 -8.10 -11.82 16.36
C THR A 416 -6.60 -11.58 16.39
N SER A 417 -5.78 -12.43 15.75
CA SER A 417 -4.32 -12.27 15.75
C SER A 417 -3.69 -12.10 14.38
N ALA A 418 -2.74 -11.16 14.30
CA ALA A 418 -2.07 -10.74 13.06
C ALA A 418 -1.33 -11.89 12.33
N TRP A 419 -0.84 -12.91 13.06
CA TRP A 419 -0.11 -14.03 12.45
C TRP A 419 -0.99 -14.96 11.62
N TRP A 420 -2.29 -15.08 11.95
CA TRP A 420 -3.23 -15.90 11.18
C TRP A 420 -3.47 -15.33 9.78
N ILE A 421 -3.14 -14.05 9.54
CA ILE A 421 -3.25 -13.41 8.23
C ILE A 421 -2.33 -14.07 7.20
N CYS A 422 -1.16 -14.57 7.62
CA CYS A 422 -0.25 -15.32 6.74
C CYS A 422 -0.91 -16.57 6.14
N LEU A 423 -1.66 -17.31 6.95
CA LEU A 423 -2.35 -18.54 6.50
C LEU A 423 -3.58 -18.22 5.65
N LEU A 424 -4.28 -17.13 5.97
CA LEU A 424 -5.47 -16.69 5.24
C LEU A 424 -5.16 -16.06 3.87
N ARG A 425 -3.88 -15.78 3.57
CA ARG A 425 -3.45 -15.18 2.31
C ARG A 425 -3.00 -16.20 1.25
N LEU A 426 -3.05 -17.51 1.53
CA LEU A 426 -2.73 -18.56 0.55
C LEU A 426 -3.64 -18.55 -0.69
#